data_AF-A0A966FZU7-F1
#
_entry.id   AF-A0A966FZU7-F1
#
_cell.length_a   1.000
_cell.length_b   1.000
_cell.length_c   1.000
_cell.angle_alpha   90.00
_cell.angle_beta   90.00
_cell.angle_gamma   90.00
#
_symmetry.space_group_name_H-M   'P 1'
#
loop_
_entity.id
_entity.type
_entity.pdbx_description
1 polymer ?
#
loop_
_entity_poly.entity_id
_entity_poly.type
_entity_poly.pdbx_seq_one_letter_code
_entity_poly.pdbx_strand_id
1 'polypeptide(L)'
;MIVTIRETAISKLQQLPEVLVQEVSDFIDLLDHKYRVKTFDTQPDGKLIEMWLQWFEGVDGLTVNSPEPINDYQQLLLEKYRQQGLEL
;
A
#
# COMPACT_ATOMS: atom_id res chain seq x y z
N MET A 1 -11.05 14.46 6.42
CA MET A 1 -11.01 13.91 5.04
C MET A 1 -10.79 12.41 5.22
N ILE A 2 -11.84 11.60 5.07
CA ILE A 2 -11.72 10.13 5.23
C ILE A 2 -11.10 9.63 3.93
N VAL A 3 -9.79 9.38 3.93
CA VAL A 3 -9.16 8.61 2.84
C VAL A 3 -9.68 7.19 3.03
N THR A 4 -10.48 6.72 2.08
CA THR A 4 -11.05 5.38 2.16
C THR A 4 -9.91 4.36 1.98
N ILE A 5 -10.03 3.22 2.66
CA ILE A 5 -9.04 2.13 2.61
C ILE A 5 -8.68 1.76 1.16
N ARG A 6 -9.65 1.88 0.24
CA ARG A 6 -9.48 1.69 -1.19
C ARG A 6 -8.47 2.67 -1.81
N GLU A 7 -8.56 3.95 -1.49
CA GLU A 7 -7.69 5.00 -2.05
C GLU A 7 -6.25 4.85 -1.54
N THR A 8 -6.08 4.48 -0.27
CA THR A 8 -4.77 4.18 0.30
C THR A 8 -4.14 2.93 -0.34
N ALA A 9 -4.93 1.88 -0.56
CA ALA A 9 -4.44 0.67 -1.23
C ALA A 9 -3.99 0.95 -2.67
N ILE A 10 -4.78 1.71 -3.43
CA ILE A 10 -4.43 2.13 -4.79
C ILE A 10 -3.13 2.95 -4.79
N SER A 11 -3.00 3.92 -3.88
CA SER A 11 -1.81 4.76 -3.81
C SER A 11 -0.55 3.96 -3.47
N LYS A 12 -0.65 2.97 -2.57
CA LYS A 12 0.47 2.08 -2.22
C LYS A 12 0.85 1.16 -3.38
N LEU A 13 -0.12 0.62 -4.12
CA LEU A 13 0.12 -0.19 -5.31
C LEU A 13 0.82 0.59 -6.44
N GLN A 14 0.48 1.88 -6.59
CA GLN A 14 1.12 2.76 -7.58
C GLN A 14 2.57 3.10 -7.24
N GLN A 15 2.98 2.98 -5.97
CA GLN A 15 4.35 3.26 -5.52
C GLN A 15 5.25 2.02 -5.51
N LEU A 16 4.70 0.84 -5.87
CA LEU A 16 5.48 -0.39 -5.89
C LEU A 16 6.39 -0.47 -7.14
N PRO A 17 7.61 -1.00 -7.00
CA PRO A 17 8.46 -1.36 -8.13
C PRO A 17 7.76 -2.31 -9.11
N GLU A 18 7.97 -2.13 -10.41
CA GLU A 18 7.33 -2.89 -11.51
C GLU A 18 7.37 -4.41 -11.31
N VAL A 19 8.49 -4.93 -10.78
CA VAL A 19 8.69 -6.37 -10.51
C VAL A 19 7.68 -6.90 -9.48
N LEU A 20 7.33 -6.09 -8.48
CA LEU A 20 6.39 -6.45 -7.43
C LEU A 20 4.94 -6.18 -7.83
N VAL A 21 4.70 -5.29 -8.80
CA VAL A 21 3.36 -5.08 -9.37
C VAL A 21 2.87 -6.36 -10.05
N GLN A 22 3.75 -7.06 -10.76
CA GLN A 22 3.42 -8.33 -11.39
C GLN A 22 3.10 -9.41 -10.35
N GLU A 23 3.91 -9.56 -9.29
CA GLU A 23 3.62 -10.52 -8.21
C GLU A 23 2.29 -10.23 -7.51
N VAL A 24 1.97 -8.95 -7.30
CA VAL A 24 0.68 -8.57 -6.70
C VAL A 24 -0.48 -8.87 -7.65
N SER A 25 -0.31 -8.66 -8.96
CA SER A 25 -1.31 -9.04 -9.97
C SER A 25 -1.56 -10.54 -9.96
N ASP A 26 -0.48 -11.34 -10.00
CA ASP A 26 -0.56 -12.80 -9.98
C ASP A 26 -1.21 -13.32 -8.68
N PHE A 27 -0.95 -12.65 -7.55
CA PHE A 27 -1.61 -12.95 -6.29
C PHE A 27 -3.10 -12.62 -6.31
N ILE A 28 -3.51 -11.47 -6.89
CA ILE A 28 -4.92 -11.11 -7.06
C ILE A 28 -5.63 -12.13 -7.95
N ASP A 29 -5.01 -12.55 -9.05
CA ASP A 29 -5.58 -13.56 -9.95
C ASP A 29 -5.73 -14.92 -9.25
N LEU A 30 -4.75 -15.30 -8.41
CA LEU A 30 -4.83 -16.50 -7.58
C LEU A 30 -5.96 -16.40 -6.53
N LEU A 31 -6.15 -15.23 -5.93
CA LEU A 31 -7.28 -15.00 -5.02
C LEU A 31 -8.61 -15.06 -5.80
N ASP A 32 -8.74 -14.38 -6.94
CA ASP A 32 -9.97 -14.42 -7.73
C ASP A 32 -10.30 -15.84 -8.17
N HIS A 33 -9.31 -16.63 -8.61
CA HIS A 33 -9.50 -18.03 -8.94
C HIS A 33 -9.94 -18.87 -7.72
N LYS A 34 -9.27 -18.69 -6.58
CA LYS A 34 -9.56 -19.44 -5.35
C LYS A 34 -10.93 -19.09 -4.75
N TYR A 35 -11.35 -17.82 -4.83
CA TYR A 35 -12.60 -17.35 -4.25
C TYR A 35 -13.78 -17.42 -5.23
N ARG A 36 -13.59 -17.32 -6.56
CA ARG A 36 -14.64 -17.61 -7.57
C ARG A 36 -15.18 -19.03 -7.45
N VAL A 37 -14.31 -20.00 -7.19
CA VAL A 37 -14.72 -21.41 -7.00
C VAL A 37 -15.48 -21.58 -5.67
N LYS A 38 -15.15 -20.77 -4.64
CA LYS A 38 -15.82 -20.80 -3.33
C LYS A 38 -17.16 -20.05 -3.29
N THR A 39 -17.37 -19.06 -4.16
CA THR A 39 -18.58 -18.22 -4.17
C THR A 39 -19.86 -18.95 -4.63
N PHE A 40 -19.75 -20.14 -5.21
CA PHE A 40 -20.94 -20.95 -5.51
C PHE A 40 -21.51 -21.70 -4.30
N ASP A 41 -20.78 -21.81 -3.18
CA ASP A 41 -21.29 -22.62 -2.06
C ASP A 41 -20.87 -22.22 -0.64
N THR A 42 -20.14 -21.12 -0.42
CA THR A 42 -19.78 -20.73 0.96
C THR A 42 -19.90 -19.25 1.23
N GLN A 43 -20.88 -18.93 2.07
CA GLN A 43 -20.88 -17.76 2.96
C GLN A 43 -19.46 -17.55 3.51
N PRO A 44 -18.95 -16.30 3.57
CA PRO A 44 -17.58 -16.06 4.02
C PRO A 44 -17.39 -16.65 5.41
N ASP A 45 -16.49 -17.63 5.47
CA ASP A 45 -16.11 -18.33 6.70
C ASP A 45 -15.62 -17.26 7.68
N GLY A 46 -16.33 -17.04 8.80
CA GLY A 46 -16.10 -15.89 9.70
C GLY A 46 -14.65 -15.80 10.20
N LYS A 47 -13.96 -16.94 10.21
CA LYS A 47 -12.53 -17.08 10.49
C LYS A 47 -11.62 -16.31 9.53
N LEU A 48 -12.03 -16.20 8.26
CA LEU A 48 -11.26 -15.49 7.23
C LEU A 48 -11.37 -13.97 7.42
N ILE A 49 -12.56 -13.49 7.81
CA ILE A 49 -12.78 -12.09 8.17
C ILE A 49 -11.95 -11.72 9.40
N GLU A 50 -11.94 -12.58 10.42
CA GLU A 50 -11.16 -12.39 11.64
C GLU A 50 -9.64 -12.35 11.36
N MET A 51 -9.14 -13.23 10.50
CA MET A 51 -7.74 -13.22 10.05
C MET A 51 -7.37 -11.93 9.29
N TRP A 52 -8.27 -11.43 8.45
CA TRP A 52 -8.05 -10.15 7.76
C TRP A 52 -8.03 -8.98 8.73
N LEU A 53 -8.92 -8.94 9.73
CA LEU A 53 -8.94 -7.90 10.76
C LEU A 53 -7.63 -7.89 11.56
N GLN A 54 -7.17 -9.06 12.01
CA GLN A 54 -5.93 -9.20 12.76
C GLN A 54 -4.69 -8.79 11.93
N TRP A 55 -4.68 -9.13 10.64
CA TRP A 55 -3.60 -8.70 9.74
C TRP A 55 -3.61 -7.18 9.57
N PHE A 56 -4.79 -6.56 9.41
CA PHE A 56 -4.93 -5.11 9.29
C PHE A 56 -4.48 -4.38 10.56
N GLU A 57 -4.89 -4.83 11.74
CA GLU A 57 -4.44 -4.26 13.02
C GLU A 57 -2.93 -4.41 13.20
N GLY A 58 -2.36 -5.57 12.81
CA GLY A 58 -0.93 -5.81 12.86
C GLY A 58 -0.13 -4.90 11.94
N VAL A 59 -0.64 -4.62 10.73
CA VAL A 59 0.01 -3.71 9.77
C VAL A 59 -0.12 -2.25 10.18
N ASP A 60 -1.26 -1.85 10.77
CA ASP A 60 -1.46 -0.49 11.29
C ASP A 60 -0.53 -0.18 12.48
N GLY A 61 -0.27 -1.19 13.32
CA GLY A 61 0.66 -1.10 14.44
C GLY A 61 2.15 -1.16 14.06
N LEU A 62 2.50 -1.42 12.79
CA LEU A 62 3.89 -1.36 12.34
C LEU A 62 4.33 0.10 12.21
N THR A 63 4.95 0.63 13.26
CA THR A 63 5.80 1.82 13.15
C THR A 63 6.98 1.49 12.25
N VAL A 64 6.84 1.81 10.97
CA VAL A 64 7.98 1.95 10.05
C VAL A 64 8.87 3.02 10.67
N ASN A 65 9.97 2.59 11.29
CA ASN A 65 11.04 3.50 11.64
C ASN A 65 11.56 4.06 10.32
N SER A 66 10.95 5.16 9.87
CA SER A 66 11.49 5.95 8.77
C SER A 66 12.86 6.42 9.26
N PRO A 67 13.97 6.00 8.64
CA PRO A 67 15.22 6.70 8.85
C PRO A 67 15.09 8.01 8.09
N GLU A 68 14.47 9.02 8.70
CA GLU A 68 14.77 10.38 8.30
C GLU A 68 15.85 10.91 9.24
N PRO A 69 16.96 11.31 8.64
CA PRO A 69 17.21 12.73 8.60
C PRO A 69 17.13 13.15 7.14
N ILE A 70 16.21 14.09 6.85
CA ILE A 70 16.19 14.98 5.68
C ILE A 70 17.22 14.55 4.63
N ASN A 71 16.78 13.60 3.80
CA ASN A 71 17.59 12.97 2.75
C ASN A 71 18.26 14.08 1.94
N ASP A 72 19.58 14.03 1.72
CA ASP A 72 20.37 15.05 1.01
C ASP A 72 19.69 15.55 -0.28
N TYR A 73 18.88 14.68 -0.89
CA TYR A 73 18.00 15.01 -2.00
C TYR A 73 17.03 16.17 -1.74
N GLN A 74 16.35 16.21 -0.59
CA GLN A 74 15.44 17.29 -0.22
C GLN A 74 16.17 18.63 -0.03
N GLN A 75 17.37 18.61 0.57
CA GLN A 75 18.19 19.82 0.69
C GLN A 75 18.70 20.30 -0.68
N LEU A 76 19.13 19.37 -1.53
CA LEU A 76 19.56 19.68 -2.90
C LEU A 76 18.41 20.27 -3.72
N LEU A 77 17.19 19.74 -3.56
CA LEU A 77 16.00 20.24 -4.25
C LEU A 77 15.67 21.67 -3.80
N LEU A 78 15.63 21.92 -2.49
CA LEU A 78 15.38 23.25 -1.93
C LEU A 78 16.42 24.27 -2.41
N GLU A 79 17.69 23.89 -2.45
CA GLU A 79 18.76 24.75 -2.95
C GLU A 79 18.60 25.05 -4.45
N LYS A 80 18.19 24.06 -5.26
CA LYS A 80 17.90 24.27 -6.67
C LYS A 80 16.73 25.22 -6.89
N TYR A 81 15.65 25.08 -6.13
CA TYR A 81 14.49 25.98 -6.24
C TYR A 81 14.83 27.42 -5.85
N ARG A 82 15.60 27.61 -4.76
CA ARG A 82 16.09 28.92 -4.34
C ARG A 82 16.95 29.59 -5.40
N GLN A 83 17.85 28.85 -6.04
CA GLN A 83 18.69 29.36 -7.14
C GLN A 83 17.88 29.74 -8.40
N GLN A 84 16.69 29.17 -8.55
CA GLN A 84 15.78 29.47 -9.65
C GLN A 84 14.76 30.57 -9.31
N GLY A 85 14.82 31.16 -8.11
CA GLY A 85 13.91 32.22 -7.68
C GLY A 85 12.47 31.74 -7.48
N LEU A 86 12.27 30.44 -7.28
CA LEU A 86 10.98 29.83 -7.02
C LEU A 86 10.90 29.48 -5.54
N GLU A 87 9.97 30.11 -4.82
CA GLU A 87 9.62 29.68 -3.47
C GLU A 87 8.63 28.51 -3.55
N LEU A 88 8.86 27.50 -2.71
CA LEU A 88 8.00 26.32 -2.56
C LEU A 88 6.76 26.66 -1.74
#